data_AF-A0A7Y2NVL6-F1
#
_entry.id   AF-A0A7Y2NVL6-F1
#
_cell.length_a   1.000
_cell.length_b   1.000
_cell.length_c   1.000
_cell.angle_alpha   90.00
_cell.angle_beta   90.00
_cell.angle_gamma   90.00
#
_symmetry.space_group_name_H-M   'P 1'
#
loop_
_entity.id
_entity.type
_entity.pdbx_description
1 polymer ?
#
loop_
_entity_poly.entity_id
_entity_poly.type
_entity_poly.pdbx_seq_one_letter_code
_entity_poly.pdbx_strand_id
1 'polypeptide(L)'
;MLRKAVVLALVNLFLPQPAASQDLSLEDVLGKYYEAIGGVEAWMSIQTMKMTGTMTMRRGMEVPFTRMVKRPDKVRMEFTMQGMTGVRAFDGQTAWMFMPF
;
A
#
# COMPACT_ATOMS: atom_id res chain seq x y z
N MET A 1 -10.90 -58.31 10.11
CA MET A 1 -11.51 -57.08 9.56
C MET A 1 -11.20 -55.83 10.41
N LEU A 2 -11.11 -55.96 11.74
CA LEU A 2 -10.77 -54.87 12.67
C LEU A 2 -9.40 -54.19 12.41
N ARG A 3 -8.35 -54.95 12.04
CA ARG A 3 -7.01 -54.40 11.75
C ARG A 3 -6.96 -53.47 10.53
N LYS A 4 -7.77 -53.74 9.49
CA LYS A 4 -7.85 -52.88 8.29
C LYS A 4 -8.60 -51.58 8.59
N ALA A 5 -9.62 -51.64 9.46
CA ALA A 5 -10.36 -50.47 9.92
C ALA A 5 -9.49 -49.53 10.77
N VAL A 6 -8.62 -50.09 11.62
CA VAL A 6 -7.65 -49.30 12.42
C VAL A 6 -6.62 -48.62 11.52
N VAL A 7 -6.12 -49.30 10.49
CA VAL A 7 -5.17 -48.70 9.52
C VAL A 7 -5.83 -47.58 8.70
N LEU A 8 -7.08 -47.75 8.26
CA LEU A 8 -7.81 -46.67 7.56
C LEU A 8 -8.08 -45.45 8.46
N ALA A 9 -8.36 -45.65 9.75
CA ALA A 9 -8.55 -44.56 10.70
C ALA A 9 -7.24 -43.80 10.99
N LEU A 10 -6.11 -44.50 11.05
CA LEU A 10 -4.79 -43.89 11.27
C LEU A 10 -4.28 -43.11 10.06
N VAL A 11 -4.61 -43.52 8.83
CA VAL A 11 -4.24 -42.78 7.60
C VAL A 11 -4.99 -41.45 7.49
N ASN A 12 -6.24 -41.39 7.94
CA ASN A 12 -7.02 -40.15 7.95
C ASN A 12 -6.49 -39.09 8.93
N LEU A 13 -5.73 -39.49 9.94
CA LEU A 13 -5.15 -38.57 10.93
C LEU A 13 -3.90 -37.83 10.41
N PHE A 14 -3.29 -38.32 9.32
CA PHE A 14 -2.07 -37.75 8.72
C PHE A 14 -2.31 -36.97 7.42
N LEU A 15 -3.57 -36.85 6.98
CA LEU A 15 -3.88 -35.99 5.84
C LEU A 15 -3.78 -34.51 6.26
N PRO A 16 -3.06 -33.66 5.51
CA PRO A 16 -3.04 -32.23 5.77
C PRO A 16 -4.48 -31.71 5.67
N GLN A 17 -5.02 -31.29 6.82
CA GLN A 17 -6.33 -30.67 6.84
C GLN A 17 -6.24 -29.34 6.07
N PRO A 18 -7.25 -29.00 5.25
CA PRO A 18 -7.32 -27.67 4.69
C PRO A 18 -7.34 -26.69 5.85
N ALA A 19 -6.30 -25.85 5.96
CA ALA A 19 -6.31 -24.76 6.91
C ALA A 19 -7.56 -23.94 6.63
N ALA A 20 -8.49 -23.90 7.59
CA ALA A 20 -9.60 -22.97 7.53
C ALA A 20 -9.00 -21.57 7.30
N SER A 21 -9.46 -20.89 6.25
CA SER A 21 -9.16 -19.47 6.05
C SER A 21 -9.55 -18.77 7.35
N GLN A 22 -8.56 -18.32 8.12
CA GLN A 22 -8.84 -17.47 9.26
C GLN A 22 -9.32 -16.16 8.66
N ASP A 23 -10.62 -15.87 8.78
CA ASP A 23 -11.16 -14.56 8.47
C ASP A 23 -10.47 -13.57 9.42
N LEU A 24 -9.41 -12.93 8.91
CA LEU A 24 -8.68 -11.91 9.64
C LEU A 24 -9.65 -10.76 9.94
N SER A 25 -9.78 -10.40 11.21
CA SER A 25 -10.54 -9.22 11.59
C SER A 25 -9.85 -7.95 11.05
N LEU A 26 -10.61 -6.87 10.91
CA LEU A 26 -10.04 -5.58 10.51
C LEU A 26 -8.95 -5.14 11.50
N GLU A 27 -9.19 -5.38 12.78
CA GLU A 27 -8.30 -5.07 13.89
C GLU A 27 -6.99 -5.83 13.75
N ASP A 28 -7.03 -7.13 13.39
CA ASP A 28 -5.83 -7.94 13.18
C ASP A 28 -4.99 -7.42 12.00
N VAL A 29 -5.64 -7.03 10.90
CA VAL A 29 -4.94 -6.50 9.71
C VAL A 29 -4.28 -5.17 10.03
N LEU A 30 -5.01 -4.25 10.67
CA LEU A 30 -4.48 -2.94 11.05
C LEU A 30 -3.38 -3.06 12.09
N GLY A 31 -3.55 -3.93 13.09
CA GLY A 31 -2.54 -4.19 14.12
C GLY A 31 -1.22 -4.65 13.52
N LYS A 32 -1.28 -5.68 12.66
CA LYS A 32 -0.10 -6.19 11.93
C LYS A 32 0.53 -5.14 11.02
N TYR A 33 -0.29 -4.34 10.33
CA TYR A 33 0.22 -3.26 9.47
C TYR A 33 0.97 -2.20 10.29
N TYR A 34 0.37 -1.70 11.38
CA TYR A 34 1.00 -0.70 12.23
C TYR A 34 2.28 -1.22 12.88
N GLU A 35 2.28 -2.46 13.37
CA GLU A 35 3.49 -3.11 13.88
C GLU A 35 4.59 -3.17 12.80
N ALA A 36 4.25 -3.59 11.58
CA ALA A 36 5.19 -3.70 10.47
C ALA A 36 5.80 -2.37 10.02
N ILE A 37 5.07 -1.25 10.14
CA ILE A 37 5.57 0.09 9.79
C ILE A 37 6.24 0.83 10.95
N GLY A 38 6.47 0.17 12.09
CA GLY A 38 7.18 0.74 13.24
C GLY A 38 6.29 1.36 14.33
N GLY A 39 4.99 1.09 14.30
CA GLY A 39 4.01 1.54 15.30
C GLY A 39 3.30 2.84 14.93
N VAL A 40 2.15 3.06 15.57
CA VAL A 40 1.29 4.24 15.32
C VAL A 40 2.03 5.54 15.67
N GLU A 41 2.78 5.56 16.77
CA GLU A 41 3.54 6.74 17.19
C GLU A 41 4.62 7.14 16.17
N ALA A 42 5.41 6.16 15.70
CA ALA A 42 6.42 6.40 14.67
C ALA A 42 5.78 6.89 13.36
N TRP A 43 4.68 6.28 12.95
CA TRP A 43 3.91 6.72 11.77
C TRP A 43 3.39 8.16 11.91
N MET A 44 2.83 8.51 13.08
CA MET A 44 2.34 9.86 13.36
C MET A 44 3.46 10.91 13.43
N SER A 45 4.67 10.52 13.82
CA SER A 45 5.82 11.43 13.89
C SER A 45 6.29 11.94 12.52
N ILE A 46 5.94 11.24 11.42
CA ILE A 46 6.34 11.61 10.06
C ILE A 46 5.77 12.98 9.69
N GLN A 47 6.67 13.94 9.46
CA GLN A 47 6.32 15.31 9.06
C GLN A 47 6.33 15.52 7.54
N THR A 48 7.17 14.76 6.83
CA THR A 48 7.38 14.91 5.39
C THR A 48 7.46 13.55 4.72
N MET A 49 6.84 13.43 3.54
CA MET A 49 6.87 12.22 2.73
C MET A 49 7.18 12.57 1.28
N LYS A 50 8.03 11.77 0.64
CA LYS A 50 8.26 11.81 -0.81
C LYS A 50 7.88 10.43 -1.38
N MET A 51 6.98 10.42 -2.33
CA MET A 51 6.55 9.23 -3.07
C MET A 51 6.95 9.41 -4.53
N THR A 52 7.46 8.35 -5.14
CA THR A 52 7.80 8.31 -6.57
C THR A 52 7.08 7.14 -7.20
N GLY A 53 6.67 7.27 -8.45
CA GLY A 53 6.05 6.17 -9.18
C GLY A 53 5.72 6.54 -10.61
N THR A 54 4.93 5.69 -11.24
CA THR A 54 4.41 5.90 -12.59
C THR A 54 2.91 6.12 -12.52
N MET A 55 2.42 7.14 -13.22
CA MET A 55 0.99 7.45 -13.31
C MET A 55 0.53 7.22 -14.75
N THR A 56 -0.55 6.46 -14.92
CA THR A 56 -1.19 6.28 -16.21
C THR A 56 -2.08 7.49 -16.49
N MET A 57 -1.68 8.30 -17.47
CA MET A 57 -2.43 9.43 -17.99
C MET A 57 -3.44 8.98 -19.04
N ARG A 58 -4.19 9.95 -19.57
CA ARG A 58 -5.12 9.74 -20.69
C ARG A 58 -4.42 9.02 -21.84
N ARG A 59 -5.16 8.15 -22.53
CA ARG A 59 -4.69 7.35 -23.68
C ARG A 59 -3.61 6.31 -23.32
N GLY A 60 -3.52 5.91 -22.05
CA GLY A 60 -2.61 4.85 -21.60
C GLY A 60 -1.14 5.26 -21.51
N MET A 61 -0.84 6.57 -21.61
CA MET A 61 0.52 7.06 -21.48
C MET A 61 0.98 6.97 -20.03
N GLU A 62 2.09 6.29 -19.79
CA GLU A 62 2.74 6.24 -18.49
C GLU A 62 3.72 7.39 -18.32
N VAL A 63 3.59 8.15 -17.23
CA VAL A 63 4.52 9.24 -16.90
C VAL A 63 5.07 9.08 -15.48
N PRO A 64 6.37 9.30 -15.27
CA PRO A 64 6.92 9.32 -13.92
C PRO A 64 6.36 10.52 -13.15
N PHE A 65 6.02 10.28 -11.89
CA PHE A 65 5.60 11.32 -10.96
C PHE A 65 6.40 11.27 -9.66
N THR A 66 6.51 12.43 -9.03
CA THR A 66 6.98 12.57 -7.66
C THR A 66 5.97 13.39 -6.87
N ARG A 67 5.56 12.89 -5.70
CA ARG A 67 4.66 13.60 -4.79
C ARG A 67 5.38 13.85 -3.47
N MET A 68 5.43 15.11 -3.06
CA MET A 68 5.91 15.53 -1.75
C MET A 68 4.74 16.05 -0.91
N VAL A 69 4.68 15.62 0.34
CA VAL A 69 3.74 16.13 1.33
C VAL A 69 4.51 16.58 2.55
N LYS A 70 4.10 17.72 3.12
CA LYS A 70 4.58 18.20 4.41
C LYS A 70 3.38 18.61 5.26
N ARG A 71 3.32 18.13 6.50
CA ARG A 71 2.28 18.53 7.46
C ARG A 71 2.32 20.05 7.74
N PRO A 72 1.17 20.69 8.05
CA PRO A 72 -0.16 20.08 8.15
C PRO A 72 -0.83 19.82 6.80
N ASP A 73 -0.51 20.59 5.77
CA ASP A 73 -1.36 20.70 4.59
C ASP A 73 -0.60 20.94 3.27
N LYS A 74 0.72 21.01 3.28
CA LYS A 74 1.50 21.32 2.07
C LYS A 74 1.63 20.08 1.19
N VAL A 75 1.36 20.25 -0.10
CA VAL A 75 1.52 19.19 -1.09
C VAL A 75 2.12 19.76 -2.37
N ARG A 76 3.02 19.00 -2.97
CA ARG A 76 3.57 19.25 -4.29
C ARG A 76 3.60 17.95 -5.07
N MET A 77 3.15 17.98 -6.31
CA MET A 77 3.20 16.86 -7.22
C MET A 77 3.83 17.33 -8.52
N GLU A 78 4.80 16.56 -8.98
CA GLU A 78 5.55 16.77 -10.21
C GLU A 78 5.31 15.57 -11.11
N PHE A 79 5.06 15.80 -12.40
CA PHE A 79 4.99 14.76 -13.42
C PHE A 79 5.81 15.22 -14.61
N THR A 80 6.61 14.33 -15.17
CA THR A 80 7.52 14.68 -16.27
C THR A 80 7.08 13.96 -17.54
N MET A 81 6.78 14.72 -18.58
CA MET A 81 6.38 14.23 -19.89
C MET A 81 7.32 14.80 -20.94
N GLN A 82 7.97 13.94 -21.74
CA GLN A 82 8.89 14.37 -22.80
C GLN A 82 9.97 15.38 -22.33
N GLY A 83 10.48 15.22 -21.10
CA GLY A 83 11.48 16.13 -20.50
C GLY A 83 10.92 17.43 -19.91
N MET A 84 9.61 17.65 -20.01
CA MET A 84 8.92 18.81 -19.46
C MET A 84 8.20 18.44 -18.16
N THR A 85 8.45 19.19 -17.08
CA THR A 85 7.86 18.92 -15.76
C THR A 85 6.65 19.80 -15.50
N GLY A 86 5.49 19.16 -15.41
CA GLY A 86 4.28 19.76 -14.86
C GLY A 86 4.30 19.72 -13.33
N VAL A 87 3.78 20.76 -12.70
CA VAL A 87 3.72 20.94 -11.25
C VAL A 87 2.28 21.24 -10.84
N ARG A 88 1.80 20.55 -9.81
CA ARG A 88 0.60 20.94 -9.05
C ARG A 88 0.97 21.02 -7.59
N ALA A 89 0.63 22.11 -6.92
CA ALA A 89 0.98 22.28 -5.52
C ALA A 89 -0.06 23.11 -4.76
N PHE A 90 0.00 22.98 -3.43
CA PHE A 90 -0.77 23.75 -2.46
C PHE A 90 0.14 24.03 -1.26
N ASP A 91 0.19 25.28 -0.82
CA ASP A 91 1.09 25.75 0.24
C ASP A 91 0.43 25.86 1.64
N GLY A 92 -0.84 25.50 1.74
CA GLY A 92 -1.69 25.70 2.93
C GLY A 92 -2.71 26.84 2.76
N GLN A 93 -2.58 27.65 1.71
CA GLN A 93 -3.50 28.77 1.43
C GLN A 93 -3.95 28.79 -0.03
N THR A 94 -3.01 28.65 -0.98
CA THR A 94 -3.26 28.78 -2.41
C THR A 94 -2.83 27.53 -3.15
N ALA A 95 -3.69 27.05 -4.05
CA ALA A 95 -3.35 25.97 -4.97
C ALA A 95 -2.91 26.56 -6.32
N TRP A 96 -1.86 26.00 -6.92
CA TRP A 96 -1.42 26.39 -8.25
C TRP A 96 -1.05 25.18 -9.10
N MET A 97 -1.10 25.40 -10.41
CA MET A 97 -0.71 24.44 -11.42
C MET A 97 0.13 25.13 -12.48
N PHE A 98 1.17 24.46 -12.91
CA PHE A 98 2.03 24.85 -14.01
C PHE A 98 2.20 23.64 -14.93
N MET A 99 1.82 23.75 -16.20
CA MET A 99 2.00 22.71 -17.21
C MET A 99 2.67 23.32 -18.44
N PRO A 100 3.96 23.04 -18.69
CA PRO A 100 4.71 23.64 -19.80
C PRO A 100 4.51 22.93 -21.15
N PHE A 101 3.40 22.20 -21.33
CA PHE A 101 3.10 21.38 -22.50
C PHE A 101 1.61 21.33 -22.82
#